data_AF-Q814P0-F1
#
_entry.id   AF-Q814P0-F1
#
_cell.length_a   1.000
_cell.length_b   1.000
_cell.length_c   1.000
_cell.angle_alpha   90.00
_cell.angle_beta   90.00
_cell.angle_gamma   90.00
#
_symmetry.space_group_name_H-M   'P 1'
#
loop_
_entity.id
_entity.type
_entity.pdbx_description
1 polymer ?
#
loop_
_entity_poly.entity_id
_entity_poly.type
_entity_poly.pdbx_seq_one_letter_code
_entity_poly.pdbx_strand_id
1 'polypeptide(L)'
;MKVRQDAWTDEDDLLLAETVLRHVREGSTQLNAFEEVGDQLNRTSAACGFRWNAVVRYSYEQALQLAKKHRKDKMRAASGEQAKKRLLYTPPASDSITDYEELVQEESIVQYKEAIPYQESTAPAARSSMTMQDVIYFLQTVGSSNIKVTALENENTRLKQEIKAQILRNEELEKKLEKLEKQSHTVQEDYETLMNIMNRARKLAVMDDEERSQTSFRMDRNGNLEKIAE
;
A
#
# COMPACT_ATOMS: atom_id res chain seq x y z
N MET A 1 13.76 26.75 7.53
CA MET A 1 13.51 25.94 6.31
C MET A 1 13.39 24.50 6.78
N LYS A 2 12.20 23.86 6.70
CA LYS A 2 12.03 22.45 7.11
C LYS A 2 12.72 21.56 6.07
N VAL A 3 13.68 20.74 6.50
CA VAL A 3 14.38 19.76 5.66
C VAL A 3 13.37 18.70 5.21
N ARG A 4 13.38 18.34 3.92
CA ARG A 4 12.51 17.29 3.38
C ARG A 4 12.99 15.92 3.85
N GLN A 5 12.09 15.16 4.45
CA GLN A 5 12.28 13.76 4.84
C GLN A 5 11.68 12.88 3.73
N ASP A 6 12.47 12.57 2.70
CA ASP A 6 11.98 11.94 1.47
C ASP A 6 11.73 10.43 1.58
N ALA A 7 12.26 9.74 2.58
CA ALA A 7 12.10 8.29 2.75
C ALA A 7 11.37 7.92 4.06
N TRP A 8 10.44 6.98 3.99
CA TRP A 8 9.79 6.36 5.15
C TRP A 8 10.66 5.21 5.67
N THR A 9 10.80 5.10 6.99
CA THR A 9 11.49 3.99 7.65
C THR A 9 10.50 2.97 8.21
N ASP A 10 10.97 1.77 8.54
CA ASP A 10 10.12 0.76 9.18
C ASP A 10 9.71 1.20 10.59
N GLU A 11 10.54 1.97 11.29
CA GLU A 11 10.21 2.58 12.58
C GLU A 11 9.09 3.63 12.45
N ASP A 12 9.11 4.44 11.38
CA ASP A 12 8.03 5.40 11.09
C ASP A 12 6.69 4.67 10.87
N ASP A 13 6.73 3.57 10.12
CA ASP A 13 5.56 2.75 9.80
C ASP A 13 5.02 2.02 11.04
N LEU A 14 5.90 1.53 11.91
CA LEU A 14 5.53 0.92 13.18
C LEU A 14 4.83 1.93 14.09
N LEU A 15 5.37 3.14 14.22
CA LEU A 15 4.78 4.22 15.00
C LEU A 15 3.40 4.63 14.45
N LEU A 16 3.29 4.72 13.12
CA LEU A 16 2.03 5.00 12.44
C LEU A 16 0.99 3.92 12.73
N ALA A 17 1.37 2.65 12.63
CA ALA A 17 0.47 1.53 12.88
C ALA A 17 0.00 1.45 14.34
N GLU A 18 0.91 1.57 15.30
CA GLU A 18 0.58 1.54 16.72
C GLU A 18 -0.44 2.64 17.07
N THR A 19 -0.17 3.86 16.61
CA THR A 19 -0.99 5.04 16.91
C THR A 19 -2.38 4.91 16.29
N VAL A 20 -2.47 4.46 15.03
CA VAL A 20 -3.76 4.24 14.35
C VAL A 20 -4.56 3.15 15.05
N LEU A 21 -3.94 2.02 15.39
CA LEU A 21 -4.62 0.92 16.10
C LEU A 21 -5.07 1.33 17.51
N ARG A 22 -4.30 2.17 18.21
CA ARG A 22 -4.71 2.77 19.49
C ARG A 22 -5.96 3.64 19.32
N HIS A 23 -5.97 4.59 18.38
CA HIS A 23 -7.14 5.43 18.11
C HIS A 23 -8.39 4.61 17.75
N VAL A 24 -8.23 3.54 16.97
CA VAL A 24 -9.34 2.65 16.61
C VAL A 24 -9.89 1.92 17.84
N ARG A 25 -9.03 1.42 18.75
CA ARG A 25 -9.45 0.76 20.00
C ARG A 25 -10.15 1.72 20.95
N GLU A 26 -9.67 2.95 21.03
CA GLU A 26 -10.19 4.01 21.91
C GLU A 26 -11.48 4.63 21.38
N GLY A 27 -11.79 4.42 20.09
CA GLY A 27 -12.98 4.93 19.44
C GLY A 27 -12.82 6.32 18.83
N SER A 28 -11.59 6.84 18.80
CA SER A 28 -11.20 8.05 18.10
C SER A 28 -11.17 7.82 16.57
N THR A 29 -10.87 8.87 15.81
CA THR A 29 -10.79 8.82 14.35
C THR A 29 -9.36 8.57 13.88
N GLN A 30 -9.21 8.01 12.67
CA GLN A 30 -7.90 7.85 12.04
C GLN A 30 -7.27 9.21 11.69
N LEU A 31 -8.08 10.24 11.40
CA LEU A 31 -7.59 11.59 11.13
C LEU A 31 -6.84 12.16 12.35
N ASN A 32 -7.39 11.98 13.55
CA ASN A 32 -6.72 12.40 14.78
C ASN A 32 -5.42 11.62 15.00
N ALA A 33 -5.39 10.33 14.64
CA ALA A 33 -4.17 9.53 14.70
C ALA A 33 -3.09 10.06 13.72
N PHE A 34 -3.48 10.42 12.50
CA PHE A 34 -2.56 10.94 11.49
C PHE A 34 -2.01 12.33 11.85
N GLU A 35 -2.81 13.16 12.53
CA GLU A 35 -2.34 14.44 13.06
C GLU A 35 -1.28 14.24 14.14
N GLU A 36 -1.55 13.35 15.10
CA GLU A 36 -0.60 13.02 16.18
C GLU A 36 0.73 12.47 15.63
N VAL A 37 0.69 11.52 14.70
CA VAL A 37 1.91 10.96 14.09
C VAL A 37 2.61 11.96 13.18
N GLY A 38 1.85 12.81 12.49
CA GLY A 38 2.40 13.89 11.68
C GLY A 38 3.27 14.84 12.50
N ASP A 39 2.78 15.24 13.67
CA ASP A 39 3.54 16.11 14.58
C ASP A 39 4.81 15.42 15.11
N GLN A 40 4.73 14.13 15.45
CA GLN A 40 5.90 13.37 15.95
C GLN A 40 6.97 13.16 14.87
N LEU A 41 6.57 12.80 13.65
CA LEU A 41 7.48 12.55 12.53
C LEU A 41 7.85 13.82 11.75
N ASN A 42 7.38 15.00 12.19
CA ASN A 42 7.51 16.27 11.48
C ASN A 42 7.01 16.22 10.02
N ARG A 43 5.96 15.43 9.76
CA ARG A 43 5.29 15.24 8.47
C ARG A 43 3.87 15.80 8.50
N THR A 44 3.26 16.01 7.33
CA THR A 44 1.85 16.42 7.25
C THR A 44 0.94 15.22 7.52
N SER A 45 -0.20 15.43 8.20
CA SER A 45 -1.20 14.39 8.48
C SER A 45 -1.70 13.70 7.19
N ALA A 46 -1.78 14.45 6.09
CA ALA A 46 -2.10 13.90 4.77
C ALA A 46 -1.06 12.86 4.30
N ALA A 47 0.23 13.13 4.48
CA ALA A 47 1.31 12.19 4.12
C ALA A 47 1.25 10.90 4.94
N CYS A 48 0.96 11.01 6.25
CA CYS A 48 0.72 9.85 7.11
C CYS A 48 -0.49 9.03 6.62
N GLY A 49 -1.57 9.69 6.22
CA GLY A 49 -2.74 9.04 5.63
C GLY A 49 -2.44 8.31 4.32
N PHE A 50 -1.65 8.92 3.42
CA PHE A 50 -1.22 8.26 2.19
C PHE A 50 -0.34 7.04 2.46
N ARG A 51 0.65 7.15 3.35
CA ARG A 51 1.51 6.02 3.72
C ARG A 51 0.72 4.87 4.34
N TRP A 52 -0.21 5.19 5.24
CA TRP A 52 -1.12 4.22 5.84
C TRP A 52 -1.92 3.46 4.78
N ASN A 53 -2.60 4.17 3.88
CA ASN A 53 -3.48 3.56 2.89
C ASN A 53 -2.72 2.79 1.80
N ALA A 54 -1.51 3.23 1.43
CA ALA A 54 -0.76 2.66 0.32
C ALA A 54 0.10 1.45 0.71
N VAL A 55 0.58 1.38 1.96
CA VAL A 55 1.57 0.36 2.37
C VAL A 55 1.21 -0.26 3.72
N VAL A 56 1.15 0.55 4.78
CA VAL A 56 1.14 0.03 6.16
C VAL A 56 -0.15 -0.73 6.48
N ARG A 57 -1.30 -0.28 5.98
CA ARG A 57 -2.59 -0.91 6.30
C ARG A 57 -2.62 -2.40 5.95
N TYR A 58 -2.03 -2.80 4.83
CA TYR A 58 -2.07 -4.18 4.35
C TYR A 58 -1.39 -5.14 5.33
N SER A 59 -0.26 -4.73 5.90
CA SER A 59 0.49 -5.53 6.88
C SER A 59 -0.23 -5.66 8.24
N TYR A 60 -1.10 -4.69 8.58
CA TYR A 60 -1.76 -4.62 9.88
C TYR A 60 -3.29 -4.86 9.82
N GLU A 61 -3.81 -5.41 8.72
CA GLU A 61 -5.27 -5.58 8.54
C GLU A 61 -5.88 -6.49 9.62
N GLN A 62 -5.21 -7.59 9.99
CA GLN A 62 -5.67 -8.47 11.07
C GLN A 62 -5.74 -7.73 12.43
N ALA A 63 -4.70 -6.95 12.74
CA ALA A 63 -4.67 -6.15 13.96
C ALA A 63 -5.76 -5.06 13.95
N LEU A 64 -6.08 -4.49 12.78
CA LEU A 64 -7.14 -3.51 12.60
C LEU A 64 -8.52 -4.13 12.86
N GLN A 65 -8.75 -5.37 12.40
CA GLN A 65 -9.99 -6.11 12.69
C GLN A 65 -10.13 -6.37 14.19
N LEU A 66 -9.07 -6.81 14.85
CA LEU A 66 -9.06 -7.04 16.30
C LEU A 66 -9.32 -5.74 17.07
N ALA A 67 -8.70 -4.63 16.66
CA ALA A 67 -8.92 -3.31 17.25
C ALA A 67 -10.38 -2.84 17.12
N LYS A 68 -11.01 -3.04 15.96
CA LYS A 68 -12.43 -2.74 15.73
C LYS A 68 -13.34 -3.60 16.61
N LYS A 69 -13.05 -4.90 16.72
CA LYS A 69 -13.78 -5.82 17.61
C LYS A 69 -13.69 -5.34 19.06
N HIS A 70 -12.48 -5.01 19.53
CA HIS A 70 -12.25 -4.49 20.88
C HIS A 70 -13.04 -3.20 21.16
N ARG A 71 -13.06 -2.24 20.23
CA ARG A 71 -13.89 -1.02 20.36
C ARG A 71 -15.36 -1.35 20.53
N LYS A 72 -15.89 -2.27 19.70
CA LYS A 72 -17.29 -2.68 19.74
C LYS A 72 -17.64 -3.34 21.07
N ASP A 73 -16.78 -4.22 21.58
CA ASP A 73 -16.98 -4.91 22.86
C ASP A 73 -16.88 -3.93 24.04
N LYS A 74 -15.91 -2.99 24.01
CA LYS A 74 -15.80 -1.90 24.98
C LYS A 74 -17.03 -1.00 24.98
N MET A 75 -17.56 -0.66 23.80
CA MET A 75 -18.78 0.15 23.67
C MET A 75 -20.02 -0.59 24.20
N ARG A 76 -20.10 -1.92 24.01
CA ARG A 76 -21.16 -2.75 24.59
C ARG A 76 -21.08 -2.86 26.11
N ALA A 77 -19.87 -2.98 26.66
CA ALA A 77 -19.65 -3.00 28.11
C ALA A 77 -19.95 -1.63 28.76
N ALA A 78 -19.54 -0.52 28.13
CA ALA A 78 -19.76 0.83 28.65
C ALA A 78 -21.21 1.32 28.53
N SER A 79 -21.94 0.92 27.48
CA SER A 79 -23.34 1.34 27.30
C SER A 79 -24.34 0.61 28.20
N GLY A 80 -23.89 -0.40 28.96
CA GLY A 80 -24.73 -1.16 29.90
C GLY A 80 -26.01 -1.74 29.27
N GLU A 81 -26.84 -2.35 30.10
CA GLU A 81 -28.09 -3.02 29.69
C GLU A 81 -29.15 -2.06 29.08
N GLN A 82 -28.89 -0.75 29.09
CA GLN A 82 -29.77 0.29 28.56
C GLN A 82 -29.75 0.42 27.02
N ALA A 83 -28.72 -0.08 26.33
CA ALA A 83 -28.70 -0.10 24.85
C ALA A 83 -29.65 -1.15 24.25
N LYS A 84 -30.14 -2.12 25.04
CA LYS A 84 -31.12 -3.11 24.58
C LYS A 84 -32.53 -2.53 24.34
N LYS A 85 -32.82 -1.29 24.76
CA LYS A 85 -34.18 -0.69 24.71
C LYS A 85 -34.39 0.42 23.67
N ARG A 86 -33.48 0.62 22.71
CA ARG A 86 -33.60 1.66 21.66
C ARG A 86 -33.43 1.13 20.22
N LEU A 87 -33.88 -0.09 19.95
CA LEU A 87 -34.21 -0.50 18.59
C LEU A 87 -35.70 -0.18 18.38
N LEU A 88 -36.01 0.95 17.72
CA LEU A 88 -37.40 1.31 17.38
C LEU A 88 -38.00 0.43 16.27
N TYR A 89 -37.20 -0.48 15.70
CA TYR A 89 -37.62 -1.35 14.62
C TYR A 89 -36.86 -2.68 14.69
N THR A 90 -37.61 -3.77 14.77
CA THR A 90 -37.11 -5.15 14.68
C THR A 90 -37.73 -5.75 13.41
N PRO A 91 -36.96 -5.99 12.34
CA PRO A 91 -37.45 -6.79 11.22
C PRO A 91 -37.71 -8.23 11.71
N PRO A 92 -38.75 -8.92 11.19
CA PRO A 92 -39.07 -10.28 11.62
C PRO A 92 -37.90 -11.22 11.35
N ALA A 93 -37.57 -12.00 12.39
CA ALA A 93 -36.44 -12.91 12.45
C ALA A 93 -36.49 -13.97 11.33
N SER A 94 -35.37 -14.15 10.65
CA SER A 94 -34.99 -15.43 10.06
C SER A 94 -33.71 -15.88 10.75
N ASP A 95 -33.86 -16.77 11.73
CA ASP A 95 -32.74 -17.51 12.30
C ASP A 95 -32.28 -18.56 11.29
N SER A 96 -31.12 -18.35 10.69
CA SER A 96 -30.24 -19.42 10.23
C SER A 96 -28.80 -18.89 10.21
N ILE A 97 -27.99 -19.34 11.18
CA ILE A 97 -26.55 -19.18 11.17
C ILE A 97 -25.98 -20.29 10.29
N THR A 98 -25.31 -19.94 9.20
CA THR A 98 -24.16 -20.66 8.63
C THR A 98 -23.39 -19.68 7.73
N ASP A 99 -22.13 -19.42 8.06
CA ASP A 99 -20.96 -19.48 7.16
C ASP A 99 -21.16 -19.13 5.66
N TYR A 100 -21.03 -17.85 5.30
CA TYR A 100 -20.89 -17.27 3.95
C TYR A 100 -20.32 -15.83 4.19
N GLU A 101 -19.25 -15.28 3.61
CA GLU A 101 -18.53 -15.46 2.36
C GLU A 101 -17.05 -15.03 2.54
N GLU A 102 -16.17 -16.03 2.50
CA GLU A 102 -14.97 -16.01 1.68
C GLU A 102 -15.40 -15.89 0.22
N LEU A 103 -15.17 -14.73 -0.43
CA LEU A 103 -15.12 -14.48 -1.89
C LEU A 103 -15.33 -12.98 -2.16
N VAL A 104 -14.30 -12.12 -2.03
CA VAL A 104 -14.12 -10.95 -2.94
C VAL A 104 -12.65 -10.51 -2.99
N GLN A 105 -11.86 -11.21 -3.79
CA GLN A 105 -10.69 -10.75 -4.56
C GLN A 105 -10.80 -11.58 -5.86
N GLU A 106 -10.87 -11.06 -7.08
CA GLU A 106 -10.19 -9.93 -7.70
C GLU A 106 -11.05 -9.25 -8.79
N GLU A 107 -10.76 -7.96 -8.96
CA GLU A 107 -10.82 -7.10 -10.16
C GLU A 107 -11.87 -7.36 -11.27
N SER A 108 -12.69 -6.34 -11.54
CA SER A 108 -12.56 -5.52 -12.76
C SER A 108 -13.77 -4.59 -13.01
N ILE A 109 -13.45 -3.46 -13.63
CA ILE A 109 -14.32 -2.62 -14.49
C ILE A 109 -15.37 -1.73 -13.79
N VAL A 110 -15.15 -0.44 -14.00
CA VAL A 110 -16.11 0.65 -13.79
C VAL A 110 -17.35 0.39 -14.65
N GLN A 111 -18.40 -0.19 -14.08
CA GLN A 111 -19.69 -0.34 -14.74
C GLN A 111 -20.60 0.81 -14.35
N TYR A 112 -20.90 1.67 -15.34
CA TYR A 112 -21.88 2.73 -15.25
C TYR A 112 -23.19 2.13 -14.72
N LYS A 113 -23.70 2.67 -13.60
CA LYS A 113 -25.05 2.34 -13.14
C LYS A 113 -26.04 2.82 -14.19
N GLU A 114 -26.63 1.87 -14.91
CA GLU A 114 -27.78 2.07 -15.77
C GLU A 114 -28.91 2.73 -14.95
N ALA A 115 -29.56 3.72 -15.56
CA ALA A 115 -30.62 4.47 -14.93
C ALA A 115 -31.79 3.54 -14.58
N ILE A 116 -32.23 3.58 -13.32
CA ILE A 116 -33.42 2.85 -12.86
C ILE A 116 -34.64 3.34 -13.67
N PRO A 117 -35.45 2.44 -14.26
CA PRO A 117 -36.70 2.82 -14.91
C PRO A 117 -37.66 3.45 -13.88
N TYR A 118 -38.09 4.66 -14.17
CA TYR A 118 -39.11 5.37 -13.39
C TYR A 118 -40.41 4.55 -13.38
N GLN A 119 -40.85 4.09 -12.19
CA GLN A 119 -42.20 3.57 -12.02
C GLN A 119 -43.18 4.74 -11.87
N GLU A 120 -44.14 4.83 -12.78
CA GLU A 120 -45.26 5.77 -12.71
C GLU A 120 -46.10 5.52 -11.45
N SER A 121 -45.99 6.43 -10.49
CA SER A 121 -46.96 6.57 -9.40
C SER A 121 -48.12 7.41 -9.92
N THR A 122 -49.26 6.78 -10.19
CA THR A 122 -50.52 7.44 -10.53
C THR A 122 -51.14 8.09 -9.30
N ALA A 123 -50.64 9.29 -8.95
CA ALA A 123 -51.33 10.21 -8.05
C ALA A 123 -52.17 11.21 -8.86
N PRO A 124 -53.37 11.63 -8.40
CA PRO A 124 -54.24 12.52 -9.15
C PRO A 124 -53.58 13.89 -9.34
N ALA A 125 -53.31 14.24 -10.60
CA ALA A 125 -52.73 15.50 -11.00
C ALA A 125 -53.69 16.67 -10.71
N ALA A 126 -53.40 17.44 -9.67
CA ALA A 126 -53.71 18.85 -9.70
C ALA A 126 -52.93 19.44 -10.89
N ARG A 127 -53.66 19.82 -11.95
CA ARG A 127 -53.09 20.51 -13.12
C ARG A 127 -52.55 21.86 -12.68
N SER A 128 -51.32 21.86 -12.17
CA SER A 128 -50.50 23.04 -12.02
C SER A 128 -50.15 23.45 -13.45
N SER A 129 -50.81 24.46 -13.98
CA SER A 129 -50.43 25.02 -15.28
C SER A 129 -48.99 25.51 -15.15
N MET A 130 -48.06 24.85 -15.85
CA MET A 130 -46.67 25.29 -15.94
C MET A 130 -46.66 26.77 -16.28
N THR A 131 -46.10 27.57 -15.38
CA THR A 131 -46.05 29.01 -15.58
C THR A 131 -44.88 29.34 -16.51
N MET A 132 -44.98 30.47 -17.21
CA MET A 132 -43.87 30.97 -18.03
C MET A 132 -42.57 31.12 -17.23
N GLN A 133 -42.69 31.43 -15.94
CA GLN A 133 -41.56 31.53 -15.01
C GLN A 133 -40.85 30.19 -14.79
N ASP A 134 -41.59 29.09 -14.74
CA ASP A 134 -41.03 27.73 -14.60
C ASP A 134 -40.23 27.35 -15.84
N VAL A 135 -40.68 27.75 -17.03
CA VAL A 135 -39.97 27.53 -18.30
C VAL A 135 -38.67 28.35 -18.35
N ILE A 136 -38.70 29.61 -17.90
CA ILE A 136 -37.51 30.47 -17.85
C ILE A 136 -36.47 29.90 -16.88
N TYR A 137 -36.91 29.47 -15.69
CA TYR A 137 -36.02 28.85 -14.70
C TYR A 137 -35.39 27.56 -15.25
N PHE A 138 -36.18 26.72 -15.92
CA PHE A 138 -35.69 25.51 -16.57
C PHE A 138 -34.64 25.82 -17.64
N LEU A 139 -34.91 26.76 -18.55
CA LEU A 139 -33.98 27.12 -19.62
C LEU A 139 -32.66 27.73 -19.09
N GLN A 140 -32.72 28.54 -18.04
CA GLN A 140 -31.53 29.07 -17.37
C GLN A 140 -30.72 27.95 -16.69
N THR A 141 -31.40 26.99 -16.09
CA THR A 141 -30.78 25.81 -15.47
C THR A 141 -30.14 24.91 -16.52
N VAL A 142 -30.81 24.70 -17.67
CA VAL A 142 -30.31 23.90 -18.80
C VAL A 142 -29.11 24.57 -19.48
N GLY A 143 -29.11 25.90 -19.63
CA GLY A 143 -27.96 26.65 -20.13
C GLY A 143 -26.75 26.50 -19.21
N SER A 144 -26.97 26.58 -17.89
CA SER A 144 -25.91 26.42 -16.88
C SER A 144 -25.41 24.97 -16.79
N SER A 145 -26.31 23.99 -16.89
CA SER A 145 -25.94 22.57 -16.87
C SER A 145 -25.16 22.17 -18.11
N ASN A 146 -25.48 22.69 -19.30
CA ASN A 146 -24.69 22.46 -20.52
C ASN A 146 -23.23 22.95 -20.39
N ILE A 147 -23.01 24.09 -19.74
CA ILE A 147 -21.65 24.59 -19.46
C ILE A 147 -20.93 23.65 -18.48
N LYS A 148 -21.64 23.14 -17.47
CA LYS A 148 -21.07 22.15 -16.53
C LYS A 148 -20.77 20.81 -17.21
N VAL A 149 -21.65 20.34 -18.09
CA VAL A 149 -21.47 19.08 -18.84
C VAL A 149 -20.25 19.18 -19.75
N THR A 150 -20.13 20.25 -20.53
CA THR A 150 -18.96 20.47 -21.40
C THR A 150 -17.64 20.58 -20.61
N ALA A 151 -17.65 21.24 -19.45
CA ALA A 151 -16.49 21.27 -18.55
C ALA A 151 -16.12 19.88 -18.02
N LEU A 152 -17.12 19.08 -17.62
CA LEU A 152 -16.92 17.71 -17.16
C LEU A 152 -16.41 16.78 -18.26
N GLU A 153 -16.90 16.93 -19.49
CA GLU A 153 -16.42 16.17 -20.65
C GLU A 153 -14.95 16.50 -20.98
N ASN A 154 -14.58 17.78 -20.94
CA ASN A 154 -13.19 18.22 -21.12
C ASN A 154 -12.27 17.68 -20.01
N GLU A 155 -12.74 17.67 -18.76
CA GLU A 155 -11.98 17.09 -17.67
C GLU A 155 -11.85 15.57 -17.81
N ASN A 156 -12.91 14.88 -18.20
CA ASN A 156 -12.88 13.43 -18.40
C ASN A 156 -11.92 13.02 -19.53
N THR A 157 -11.90 13.77 -20.63
CA THR A 157 -10.95 13.55 -21.72
C THR A 157 -9.52 13.82 -21.30
N ARG A 158 -9.25 14.90 -20.54
CA ARG A 158 -7.94 15.17 -19.95
C ARG A 158 -7.48 14.05 -19.00
N LEU A 159 -8.34 13.64 -18.07
CA LEU A 159 -8.04 12.58 -17.11
C LEU A 159 -7.73 11.26 -17.82
N LYS A 160 -8.48 10.91 -18.87
CA LYS A 160 -8.20 9.73 -19.70
C LYS A 160 -6.84 9.79 -20.38
N GLN A 161 -6.44 10.95 -20.91
CA GLN A 161 -5.12 11.13 -21.50
C GLN A 161 -4.01 11.01 -20.46
N GLU A 162 -4.21 11.58 -19.27
CA GLU A 162 -3.24 11.51 -18.18
C GLU A 162 -3.08 10.08 -17.66
N ILE A 163 -4.17 9.34 -17.45
CA ILE A 163 -4.13 7.91 -17.12
C ILE A 163 -3.32 7.15 -18.16
N LYS A 164 -3.57 7.38 -19.46
CA LYS A 164 -2.81 6.73 -20.53
C LYS A 164 -1.32 7.06 -20.48
N ALA A 165 -0.98 8.34 -20.23
CA ALA A 165 0.41 8.76 -20.12
C ALA A 165 1.12 8.12 -18.91
N GLN A 166 0.43 8.02 -17.76
CA GLN A 166 0.97 7.38 -16.57
C GLN A 166 1.18 5.87 -16.76
N ILE A 167 0.24 5.18 -17.43
CA ILE A 167 0.40 3.75 -17.76
C ILE A 167 1.65 3.53 -18.62
N LEU A 168 1.84 4.32 -19.68
CA LEU A 168 3.03 4.21 -20.54
C LEU A 168 4.33 4.48 -19.77
N ARG A 169 4.31 5.46 -18.86
CA ARG A 169 5.46 5.77 -18.01
C ARG A 169 5.78 4.62 -17.05
N ASN A 170 4.76 4.01 -16.45
CA ASN A 170 4.95 2.85 -15.58
C ASN A 170 5.55 1.68 -16.36
N GLU A 171 5.03 1.38 -17.56
CA GLU A 171 5.58 0.34 -18.42
C GLU A 171 7.06 0.61 -18.80
N GLU A 172 7.42 1.87 -19.06
CA GLU A 172 8.80 2.27 -19.32
C GLU A 172 9.71 2.09 -18.08
N LEU A 173 9.21 2.43 -16.89
CA LEU A 173 9.93 2.28 -15.63
C LEU A 173 10.13 0.81 -15.26
N GLU A 174 9.11 -0.03 -15.47
CA GLU A 174 9.20 -1.49 -15.26
C GLU A 174 10.27 -2.10 -16.16
N LYS A 175 10.32 -1.74 -17.45
CA LYS A 175 11.38 -2.20 -18.37
C LYS A 175 12.78 -1.75 -17.92
N LYS A 176 12.89 -0.53 -17.38
CA LYS A 176 14.18 -0.02 -16.84
C LYS A 176 14.60 -0.79 -15.59
N LEU A 177 13.66 -1.09 -14.69
CA LEU A 177 13.91 -1.90 -13.50
C LEU A 177 14.38 -3.31 -13.89
N GLU A 178 13.67 -3.98 -14.80
CA GLU A 178 14.05 -5.32 -15.28
C GLU A 178 15.47 -5.32 -15.88
N LYS A 179 15.81 -4.28 -16.66
CA LYS A 179 17.16 -4.14 -17.21
C LYS A 179 18.21 -3.95 -16.11
N LEU A 180 17.93 -3.10 -15.12
CA LEU A 180 18.85 -2.83 -14.02
C LEU A 180 19.05 -4.07 -13.13
N GLU A 181 17.98 -4.83 -12.90
CA GLU A 181 18.01 -6.08 -12.14
C GLU A 181 18.88 -7.13 -12.85
N LYS A 182 18.70 -7.31 -14.17
CA LYS A 182 19.58 -8.19 -14.97
C LYS A 182 21.04 -7.76 -14.90
N GLN A 183 21.31 -6.45 -15.02
CA GLN A 183 22.69 -5.94 -14.89
C GLN A 183 23.27 -6.18 -13.50
N SER A 184 22.48 -5.98 -12.45
CA SER A 184 22.90 -6.26 -11.07
C SER A 184 23.20 -7.74 -10.88
N HIS A 185 22.37 -8.62 -11.44
CA HIS A 185 22.58 -10.06 -11.37
C HIS A 185 23.88 -10.47 -12.08
N THR A 186 24.14 -9.98 -13.29
CA THR A 186 25.40 -10.24 -13.99
C THR A 186 26.62 -9.76 -13.19
N VAL A 187 26.54 -8.58 -12.58
CA VAL A 187 27.63 -8.07 -11.72
C VAL A 187 27.84 -8.94 -10.48
N GLN A 188 26.77 -9.50 -9.90
CA GLN A 188 26.86 -10.44 -8.79
C GLN A 188 27.54 -11.75 -9.22
N GLU A 189 27.15 -12.33 -10.36
CA GLU A 189 27.80 -13.52 -10.91
C GLU A 189 29.30 -13.28 -11.19
N ASP A 190 29.63 -12.15 -11.81
CA ASP A 190 31.02 -11.75 -12.07
C ASP A 190 31.81 -11.59 -10.75
N TYR A 191 31.19 -11.01 -9.73
CA TYR A 191 31.80 -10.88 -8.41
C TYR A 191 32.05 -12.24 -7.75
N GLU A 192 31.08 -13.17 -7.82
CA GLU A 192 31.24 -14.53 -7.31
C GLU A 192 32.35 -15.29 -8.04
N THR A 193 32.43 -15.18 -9.37
CA THR A 193 33.50 -15.80 -10.15
C THR A 193 34.86 -15.23 -9.77
N LEU A 194 34.98 -13.90 -9.61
CA LEU A 194 36.21 -13.26 -9.16
C LEU A 194 36.61 -13.72 -7.77
N MET A 195 35.66 -13.82 -6.83
CA MET A 195 35.90 -14.33 -5.49
C MET A 195 36.36 -15.80 -5.50
N ASN A 196 35.75 -16.65 -6.33
CA ASN A 196 36.16 -18.04 -6.51
C ASN A 196 37.59 -18.16 -7.05
N ILE A 197 37.96 -17.33 -8.04
CA ILE A 197 39.32 -17.26 -8.57
C ILE A 197 40.30 -16.79 -7.49
N MET A 198 39.95 -15.74 -6.75
CA MET A 198 40.80 -15.21 -5.67
C MET A 198 41.02 -16.24 -4.56
N ASN A 199 39.97 -16.95 -4.15
CA ASN A 199 40.06 -18.03 -3.16
C ASN A 199 40.89 -19.21 -3.66
N ARG A 200 40.76 -19.56 -4.95
CA ARG A 200 41.60 -20.60 -5.57
C ARG A 200 43.06 -20.19 -5.67
N ALA A 201 43.34 -18.94 -6.06
CA ALA A 201 44.68 -18.38 -6.11
C ALA A 201 45.32 -18.34 -4.71
N ARG A 202 44.55 -17.93 -3.69
CA ARG A 202 44.98 -17.97 -2.28
C ARG A 202 45.32 -19.40 -1.86
N LYS A 203 44.48 -20.38 -2.20
CA LYS A 203 44.73 -21.79 -1.88
C LYS A 203 45.99 -22.33 -2.56
N LEU A 204 46.20 -22.02 -3.84
CA LEU A 204 47.40 -22.43 -4.57
C LEU A 204 48.67 -21.78 -3.98
N ALA A 205 48.62 -20.51 -3.58
CA ALA A 205 49.76 -19.84 -2.96
C ALA A 205 50.15 -20.49 -1.62
N VAL A 206 49.16 -20.81 -0.78
CA VAL A 206 49.41 -21.52 0.49
C VAL A 206 49.98 -22.91 0.25
N MET A 207 49.48 -23.65 -0.74
CA MET A 207 50.02 -24.97 -1.07
C MET A 207 51.46 -24.90 -1.62
N ASP A 208 51.81 -23.91 -2.43
CA ASP A 208 53.19 -23.72 -2.94
C ASP A 208 54.17 -23.39 -1.81
N ASP A 209 53.73 -22.64 -0.78
CA ASP A 209 54.53 -22.37 0.43
C ASP A 209 54.72 -23.64 1.30
N GLU A 210 53.69 -24.48 1.45
CA GLU A 210 53.79 -25.77 2.16
C GLU A 210 54.70 -26.78 1.43
N GLU A 211 54.67 -26.82 0.10
CA GLU A 211 55.49 -27.74 -0.71
C GLU A 211 56.97 -27.29 -0.73
N ARG A 212 57.23 -25.97 -0.74
CA ARG A 212 58.58 -25.40 -0.56
C ARG A 212 59.15 -25.63 0.84
N SER A 213 58.33 -25.53 1.90
CA SER A 213 58.79 -25.82 3.26
C SER A 213 59.11 -27.32 3.43
N GLN A 214 58.31 -28.22 2.87
CA GLN A 214 58.57 -29.66 2.88
C GLN A 214 59.81 -30.10 2.09
N THR A 215 60.30 -29.29 1.14
CA THR A 215 61.45 -29.63 0.27
C THR A 215 62.74 -28.88 0.62
N SER A 216 62.78 -28.16 1.75
CA SER A 216 63.99 -27.47 2.20
C SER A 216 65.00 -28.44 2.81
N PHE A 217 66.10 -28.67 2.09
CA PHE A 217 67.25 -29.47 2.56
C PHE A 217 68.44 -28.54 2.78
N ARG A 218 69.12 -28.67 3.92
CA ARG A 218 70.42 -28.00 4.16
C ARG A 218 71.54 -29.02 4.08
N MET A 219 72.68 -28.58 3.56
CA MET A 219 73.89 -29.40 3.49
C MET A 219 74.67 -29.28 4.81
N ASP A 220 75.01 -30.42 5.42
CA ASP A 220 75.85 -30.47 6.61
C ASP A 220 77.32 -30.16 6.27
N ARG A 221 78.16 -30.01 7.29
CA ARG A 221 79.58 -29.67 7.13
C ARG A 221 80.41 -30.78 6.46
N ASN A 222 79.83 -31.96 6.28
CA ASN A 222 80.41 -33.13 5.63
C ASN A 222 79.87 -33.34 4.20
N GLY A 223 78.96 -32.48 3.72
CA GLY A 223 78.40 -32.53 2.38
C GLY A 223 77.14 -33.37 2.21
N ASN A 224 76.56 -33.92 3.29
CA ASN A 224 75.31 -34.67 3.23
C ASN A 224 74.10 -33.73 3.33
N LEU A 225 73.05 -33.99 2.54
CA LEU A 225 71.81 -33.22 2.55
C LEU A 225 70.85 -33.79 3.61
N GLU A 226 70.58 -33.01 4.66
CA GLU A 226 69.56 -33.34 5.65
C GLU A 226 68.31 -32.47 5.46
N LYS A 227 67.15 -33.09 5.65
CA LYS A 227 65.86 -32.40 5.59
C LYS A 227 65.76 -31.47 6.79
N ILE A 228 65.48 -30.18 6.57
CA ILE A 228 65.23 -29.25 7.67
C ILE A 228 63.82 -29.55 8.16
N ALA A 229 63.70 -30.33 9.24
CA ALA A 229 62.44 -30.42 9.97
C ALA A 229 62.28 -29.12 10.75
N GLU A 230 61.18 -28.41 10.51
CA GLU A 230 60.75 -27.27 11.33
C GLU A 230 60.41 -27.72 12.75
#